data_AF-A0A0T6ZA83-F1
#
_entry.id   AF-A0A0T6ZA83-F1
#
_cell.length_a   1.000
_cell.length_b   1.000
_cell.length_c   1.000
_cell.angle_alpha   90.00
_cell.angle_beta   90.00
_cell.angle_gamma   90.00
#
_symmetry.space_group_name_H-M   'P 1'
#
loop_
_entity.id
_entity.type
_entity.pdbx_description
1 polymer ?
#
loop_
_entity_poly.entity_id
_entity_poly.type
_entity_poly.pdbx_seq_one_letter_code
_entity_poly.pdbx_strand_id
1 'polypeptide(L)' 'MRNTFSTTDMDAIRRQHEKWCRANDVDPNGPTGIEMAIKLLASYKPERKQARQEKDSTV' A
#
# COMPACT_ATOMS: atom_id res chain seq x y z
N MET A 1 17.77 -4.52 1.83
CA MET A 1 16.55 -5.35 1.72
C MET A 1 15.70 -4.77 0.62
N ARG A 2 15.37 -5.55 -0.42
CA ARG A 2 14.38 -5.14 -1.42
C ARG A 2 13.03 -5.12 -0.67
N ASN A 3 12.42 -3.95 -0.50
CA ASN A 3 11.06 -3.87 0.02
C ASN A 3 10.12 -4.42 -1.05
N THR A 4 9.90 -5.74 -1.04
CA THR A 4 8.94 -6.39 -1.92
C THR A 4 7.54 -6.20 -1.34
N PHE A 5 6.63 -5.71 -2.16
CA PHE A 5 5.20 -5.69 -1.83
C PHE A 5 4.66 -7.12 -1.81
N SER A 6 3.87 -7.46 -0.80
CA SER A 6 3.04 -8.66 -0.84
C SER A 6 1.84 -8.46 -1.78
N THR A 7 1.17 -9.53 -2.17
CA THR A 7 -0.09 -9.44 -2.94
C THR A 7 -1.14 -8.61 -2.19
N THR A 8 -1.23 -8.77 -0.87
CA THR A 8 -2.13 -8.00 -0.02
C THR A 8 -1.82 -6.51 -0.05
N ASP A 9 -0.53 -6.15 -0.04
CA ASP A 9 -0.10 -4.75 -0.15
C ASP A 9 -0.52 -4.16 -1.51
N MET A 10 -0.29 -4.90 -2.59
CA MET A 10 -0.67 -4.47 -3.93
C MET A 10 -2.18 -4.34 -4.10
N ASP A 11 -2.98 -5.24 -3.50
CA ASP A 11 -4.43 -5.14 -3.51
C ASP A 11 -4.94 -3.91 -2.74
N ALA A 12 -4.32 -3.57 -1.61
CA ALA A 12 -4.65 -2.37 -0.85
C ALA A 12 -4.35 -1.10 -1.66
N ILE A 13 -3.17 -1.04 -2.27
CA ILE A 13 -2.75 0.06 -3.15
C ILE A 13 -3.69 0.19 -4.35
N ARG A 14 -4.05 -0.92 -5.01
CA ARG A 14 -4.99 -0.93 -6.15
C ARG A 14 -6.35 -0.36 -5.74
N ARG A 15 -6.92 -0.82 -4.62
CA ARG A 15 -8.23 -0.32 -4.16
C ARG A 15 -8.21 1.17 -3.85
N GLN A 16 -7.14 1.67 -3.24
CA GLN A 16 -6.97 3.09 -2.96
C GLN A 16 -6.85 3.91 -4.25
N HIS A 17 -6.06 3.42 -5.22
CA HIS A 17 -5.90 4.03 -6.54
C HIS A 17 -7.22 4.12 -7.30
N GLU A 18 -7.96 3.02 -7.43
CA GLU A 18 -9.25 2.99 -8.14
C GLU A 18 -10.30 3.89 -7.47
N LYS A 19 -10.30 3.94 -6.12
CA LYS A 19 -11.20 4.82 -5.37
C LYS A 19 -10.91 6.28 -5.68
N TRP A 20 -9.63 6.66 -5.68
CA TRP A 20 -9.22 8.03 -6.00
C TRP A 20 -9.55 8.38 -7.46
N CYS A 21 -9.24 7.49 -8.41
CA CYS A 21 -9.53 7.72 -9.83
C CYS A 21 -11.03 7.95 -10.07
N ARG A 22 -11.90 7.10 -9.49
CA ARG A 22 -13.36 7.27 -9.56
C ARG A 22 -13.85 8.59 -8.94
N ALA A 23 -13.26 9.00 -7.82
CA ALA A 23 -13.67 10.24 -7.13
C ALA A 23 -13.26 11.52 -7.88
N ASN A 24 -12.28 11.43 -8.78
CA ASN A 24 -11.72 12.57 -9.50
C ASN A 24 -12.00 12.52 -11.02
N ASP A 25 -12.81 11.55 -11.48
CA ASP A 25 -13.08 11.30 -12.91
C ASP A 25 -11.80 11.17 -13.76
N VAL A 26 -10.80 10.45 -13.21
CA VAL A 26 -9.49 10.23 -13.84
C VAL A 26 -9.45 8.82 -14.44
N ASP A 27 -8.99 8.71 -15.70
CA ASP A 27 -8.63 7.41 -16.30
C ASP A 27 -7.48 6.79 -15.49
N PRO A 28 -7.68 5.60 -14.89
CA PRO A 28 -6.64 4.89 -14.14
C PRO A 28 -5.37 4.62 -14.95
N ASN A 29 -5.50 4.49 -16.27
CA ASN A 29 -4.40 4.20 -17.20
C ASN A 29 -3.85 5.46 -17.90
N GLY A 30 -4.46 6.62 -17.68
CA GLY A 30 -3.99 7.90 -18.18
C GLY A 30 -2.79 8.42 -17.37
N PRO A 31 -2.11 9.49 -17.85
CA PRO A 31 -0.93 10.04 -17.18
C PRO A 31 -1.16 10.37 -15.70
N THR A 32 -2.28 11.03 -15.38
CA THR A 32 -2.66 11.39 -14.01
C THR A 32 -2.90 10.15 -13.13
N GLY A 33 -3.55 9.12 -13.68
CA GLY A 33 -3.80 7.86 -12.98
C GLY A 33 -2.51 7.13 -12.66
N ILE A 34 -1.58 7.06 -13.61
CA ILE A 34 -0.26 6.44 -13.43
C ILE A 34 0.55 7.19 -12.38
N GLU A 35 0.58 8.53 -12.43
CA GLU A 35 1.29 9.34 -11.44
C GLU A 35 0.76 9.08 -10.02
N MET A 36 -0.56 8.97 -9.85
CA MET A 36 -1.15 8.65 -8.57
C MET A 36 -0.79 7.24 -8.09
N ALA A 37 -0.76 6.23 -8.98
CA ALA A 37 -0.33 4.88 -8.64
C ALA A 37 1.12 4.85 -8.13
N ILE A 38 2.03 5.59 -8.78
CA ILE A 38 3.43 5.73 -8.35
C ILE A 38 3.51 6.41 -6.97
N LYS A 39 2.74 7.48 -6.74
CA LYS A 39 2.67 8.16 -5.43
C LYS A 39 2.20 7.22 -4.32
N LEU A 40 1.19 6.39 -4.59
CA LEU A 40 0.71 5.40 -3.62
C LEU A 40 1.76 4.33 -3.35
N LEU A 41 2.43 3.80 -4.38
CA LEU A 41 3.54 2.85 -4.20
C LEU A 41 4.69 3.44 -3.37
N ALA A 42 5.06 4.70 -3.63
CA ALA A 42 6.15 5.37 -2.92
C ALA A 42 5.80 5.71 -1.45
N SER A 43 4.53 5.99 -1.16
CA SER A 43 4.06 6.36 0.18
C SER A 43 3.53 5.19 1.00
N TYR A 44 3.33 4.02 0.38
CA TYR A 44 2.78 2.85 1.05
C TYR A 44 3.69 2.38 2.19
N LYS A 45 3.10 2.32 3.39
CA LYS A 45 3.71 1.73 4.57
C LYS A 45 2.81 0.57 5.00
N PRO A 46 3.24 -0.70 4.85
CA PRO A 46 2.46 -1.80 5.39
C PRO A 46 2.33 -1.57 6.88
N GLU A 47 1.10 -1.68 7.41
CA GLU A 47 0.89 -1.77 8.84
C GLU A 47 1.59 -3.06 9.29
N ARG A 48 2.83 -2.93 9.77
CA ARG A 48 3.47 -4.02 10.49
C ARG A 48 2.61 -4.21 11.73
N LYS A 49 1.76 -5.23 11.73
CA LYS A 49 1.28 -5.81 12.99
C LYS A 49 2.55 -6.08 13.80
N GLN A 50 2.82 -5.24 14.79
CA GLN A 50 3.85 -5.52 15.77
C GLN A 50 3.43 -6.84 16.39
N ALA A 51 4.10 -7.93 16.00
CA ALA A 51 4.02 -9.17 16.75
C ALA A 51 4.39 -8.79 18.19
N ARG A 52 3.44 -8.95 19.12
CA ARG A 52 3.70 -8.84 20.55
C ARG A 52 5.01 -9.56 20.84
N GLN A 53 6.02 -8.81 21.25
CA GLN A 53 7.16 -9.38 21.96
C GLN A 53 6.62 -9.79 23.33
N GLU A 54 6.03 -10.98 23.41
CA GLU A 54 5.85 -11.67 24.67
C GLU A 54 7.23 -12.21 25.05
N LYS A 55 8.04 -11.33 25.63
CA LYS A 55 9.18 -11.75 26.44
C LYS A 55 8.60 -12.22 27.77
N ASP A 56 8.09 -13.44 27.81
CA ASP A 56 7.92 -14.13 29.08
C ASP A 56 9.29 -14.72 29.45
N SER A 57 9.92 -14.02 30.37
CA SER A 57 11.23 -14.35 30.92
C SER A 57 11.16 -15.71 31.61
N THR A 58 12.05 -16.59 31.19
CA THR A 58 12.56 -17.65 32.07
C THR A 58 13.17 -17.01 33.32
N VAL A 59 12.53 -17.21 34.48
CA VAL A 59 13.17 -17.41 35.78
C VAL A 59 12.35 -18.44 36.55
#